data_AF-A0A7J6RC70-F1
#
_entry.id   AF-A0A7J6RC70-F1
#
_cell.length_a   1.000
_cell.length_b   1.000
_cell.length_c   1.000
_cell.angle_alpha   90.00
_cell.angle_beta   90.00
_cell.angle_gamma   90.00
#
_symmetry.space_group_name_H-M   'P 1'
#
loop_
_entity.id
_entity.type
_entity.pdbx_description
1 polymer ?
#
loop_
_entity_poly.entity_id
_entity_poly.type
_entity_poly.pdbx_seq_one_letter_code
_entity_poly.pdbx_strand_id
1 'polypeptide(L)'
;MTANLIAHSRPGLFRAGIGRSGAYNRSLTPFGFQREERNYWDATEVYNNMSPFTWANRIAANKTAPLLLIHGQNDANSGTAPLQSERLFGAIKGLGGVARLCMLPKEGHHYKTIEGVMHATWEMDEYVSKVSVGPPLHSRWLERYVLNAEPLLPEEESPVTEAPEAVEQSKL
;
A
#
# COMPACT_ATOMS: atom_id res chain seq x y z
N MET A 1 -3.86 -1.92 -8.21
CA MET A 1 -2.94 -1.85 -9.37
C MET A 1 -1.89 -2.97 -9.35
N THR A 2 -1.00 -3.07 -8.35
CA THR A 2 0.12 -4.04 -8.30
C THR A 2 -0.27 -5.50 -8.59
N ALA A 3 -1.30 -6.03 -7.92
CA ALA A 3 -1.74 -7.41 -8.13
C ALA A 3 -2.22 -7.67 -9.57
N ASN A 4 -2.82 -6.66 -10.22
CA ASN A 4 -3.25 -6.76 -11.61
C ASN A 4 -2.05 -6.84 -12.56
N LEU A 5 -1.03 -6.02 -12.33
CA LEU A 5 0.21 -6.08 -13.12
C LEU A 5 0.87 -7.45 -13.01
N ILE A 6 0.94 -8.02 -11.81
CA ILE A 6 1.50 -9.37 -11.60
C ILE A 6 0.70 -10.45 -12.34
N ALA A 7 -0.64 -10.37 -12.30
CA ALA A 7 -1.53 -11.32 -12.95
C ALA A 7 -1.36 -11.36 -14.48
N HIS A 8 -0.99 -10.24 -15.09
CA HIS A 8 -0.92 -10.06 -16.54
C HIS A 8 0.50 -9.91 -17.09
N SER A 9 1.51 -10.08 -16.25
CA SER A 9 2.91 -10.00 -16.68
C SER A 9 3.54 -11.37 -16.82
N ARG A 10 4.52 -11.46 -17.74
CA ARG A 10 5.33 -12.68 -17.88
C ARG A 10 6.11 -12.96 -16.58
N PRO A 11 6.31 -14.24 -16.21
CA PRO A 11 7.20 -14.62 -15.12
C PRO A 11 8.60 -14.02 -15.29
N GLY A 12 9.22 -13.62 -14.18
CA GLY A 12 10.53 -13.00 -14.11
C GLY A 12 10.56 -11.49 -14.40
N LEU A 13 9.46 -10.86 -14.81
CA LEU A 13 9.44 -9.40 -15.03
C LEU A 13 9.52 -8.61 -13.72
N PHE A 14 8.77 -9.03 -12.72
CA PHE A 14 8.78 -8.43 -11.38
C PHE A 14 9.44 -9.37 -10.38
N ARG A 15 10.19 -8.80 -9.45
CA ARG A 15 10.82 -9.55 -8.36
C ARG A 15 9.91 -9.73 -7.14
N ALA A 16 8.95 -8.82 -6.98
CA ALA A 16 7.94 -8.83 -5.94
C ALA A 16 6.85 -7.79 -6.23
N GLY A 17 5.72 -7.89 -5.53
CA GLY A 17 4.69 -6.85 -5.49
C GLY A 17 4.32 -6.46 -4.07
N ILE A 18 3.99 -5.19 -3.89
CA ILE A 18 3.39 -4.65 -2.68
C ILE A 18 2.05 -4.01 -3.07
N GLY A 19 0.97 -4.52 -2.51
CA GLY A 19 -0.39 -3.99 -2.63
C GLY A 19 -0.85 -3.41 -1.30
N ARG A 20 -1.35 -2.18 -1.30
CA ARG A 20 -1.90 -1.51 -0.13
C ARG A 20 -3.36 -1.14 -0.37
N SER A 21 -4.22 -1.34 0.61
CA SER A 21 -5.62 -0.90 0.64
C SER A 21 -6.35 -1.07 -0.71
N GLY A 22 -6.22 -2.25 -1.33
CA GLY A 22 -6.58 -2.45 -2.73
C GLY A 22 -8.01 -2.97 -2.96
N ALA A 23 -8.61 -2.53 -4.07
CA ALA A 23 -9.84 -3.11 -4.61
C ALA A 23 -9.47 -4.31 -5.51
N TYR A 24 -9.61 -5.53 -5.01
CA TYR A 24 -9.13 -6.74 -5.68
C TYR A 24 -10.23 -7.55 -6.36
N ASN A 25 -11.46 -7.44 -5.87
CA ASN A 25 -12.67 -8.04 -6.43
C ASN A 25 -13.72 -6.95 -6.62
N ARG A 26 -13.91 -6.51 -7.86
CA ARG A 26 -14.85 -5.44 -8.22
C ARG A 26 -16.31 -5.87 -8.16
N SER A 27 -16.63 -7.16 -8.10
CA SER A 27 -18.02 -7.61 -7.86
C SER A 27 -18.55 -7.19 -6.48
N LEU A 28 -17.64 -6.93 -5.52
CA LEU A 28 -17.99 -6.39 -4.20
C LEU A 28 -18.22 -4.86 -4.22
N THR A 29 -17.96 -4.20 -5.35
CA THR A 29 -18.11 -2.75 -5.54
C THR A 29 -18.84 -2.47 -6.86
N PRO A 30 -20.12 -2.88 -7.01
CA PRO A 30 -20.73 -3.11 -8.33
C PRO A 30 -21.32 -1.85 -9.01
N PHE A 31 -21.13 -0.65 -8.45
CA PHE A 31 -21.73 0.61 -8.94
C PHE A 31 -20.68 1.65 -9.33
N GLY A 32 -19.92 1.33 -10.38
CA GLY A 32 -18.90 2.17 -10.95
C GLY A 32 -17.60 2.19 -10.15
N PHE A 33 -16.50 2.57 -10.81
CA PHE A 33 -15.23 2.89 -10.16
C PHE A 33 -14.35 3.74 -11.07
N GLN A 34 -13.65 4.71 -10.50
CA GLN A 34 -12.71 5.59 -11.23
C GLN A 34 -13.37 6.27 -12.46
N ARG A 35 -13.20 5.70 -13.65
CA ARG A 35 -13.77 6.17 -14.94
C ARG A 35 -14.81 5.22 -15.55
N GLU A 36 -15.08 4.09 -14.90
CA GLU A 36 -16.16 3.19 -15.31
C GLU A 36 -17.44 3.64 -14.59
N GLU A 37 -18.36 4.22 -15.35
CA GLU A 37 -19.65 4.73 -14.85
C GLU A 37 -20.75 3.66 -14.89
N ARG A 38 -20.55 2.59 -15.69
CA ARG A 38 -21.52 1.49 -15.80
C ARG A 38 -21.45 0.59 -14.56
N ASN A 39 -22.57 -0.03 -14.22
CA ASN A 39 -22.63 -1.02 -13.14
C ASN A 39 -22.04 -2.38 -13.57
N TYR A 40 -21.93 -3.31 -12.62
CA TYR A 40 -21.36 -4.64 -12.86
C TYR A 40 -22.07 -5.42 -13.98
N TRP A 41 -23.40 -5.31 -14.08
CA TRP A 41 -24.18 -6.09 -15.05
C TRP A 41 -24.06 -5.55 -16.47
N ASP A 42 -23.91 -4.24 -16.61
CA ASP A 42 -23.73 -3.57 -17.90
C ASP A 42 -22.29 -3.68 -18.43
N ALA A 43 -21.31 -3.91 -17.55
CA ALA A 43 -19.89 -3.96 -17.88
C ALA A 43 -19.15 -5.15 -17.23
N THR A 44 -19.81 -6.31 -17.12
CA THR A 44 -19.30 -7.48 -16.39
C THR A 44 -17.88 -7.88 -16.79
N GLU A 45 -17.56 -7.84 -18.08
CA GLU A 45 -16.23 -8.14 -18.59
C GLU A 45 -15.17 -7.17 -18.03
N VAL A 46 -15.45 -5.87 -18.01
CA VAL A 46 -14.52 -4.85 -17.47
C VAL A 46 -14.26 -5.08 -15.99
N TYR A 47 -15.31 -5.35 -15.21
CA TYR A 47 -15.19 -5.61 -13.78
C TYR A 47 -14.36 -6.88 -13.51
N ASN A 48 -14.60 -7.95 -14.26
CA ASN A 48 -13.88 -9.21 -14.11
C ASN A 48 -12.41 -9.06 -14.54
N ASN A 49 -12.15 -8.38 -15.66
CA ASN A 49 -10.80 -8.13 -16.17
C ASN A 49 -9.97 -7.26 -15.22
N MET A 50 -10.59 -6.27 -14.59
CA MET A 50 -9.94 -5.36 -13.65
C MET A 50 -9.82 -5.91 -12.22
N SER A 51 -10.32 -7.12 -11.95
CA SER A 51 -10.30 -7.76 -10.63
C SER A 51 -9.14 -8.76 -10.52
N PRO A 52 -8.05 -8.43 -9.80
CA PRO A 52 -6.98 -9.38 -9.49
C PRO A 52 -7.47 -10.71 -8.89
N PHE A 53 -8.59 -10.70 -8.16
CA PHE A 53 -9.19 -11.92 -7.61
C PHE A 53 -9.59 -12.93 -8.71
N THR A 54 -10.15 -12.46 -9.83
CA THR A 54 -10.49 -13.31 -11.00
C THR A 54 -9.27 -14.06 -11.54
N TRP A 55 -8.09 -13.45 -11.43
CA TRP A 55 -6.83 -13.95 -11.96
C TRP A 55 -5.89 -14.49 -10.87
N ALA A 56 -6.42 -14.82 -9.69
CA ALA A 56 -5.62 -15.30 -8.55
C ALA A 56 -4.77 -16.54 -8.91
N ASN A 57 -5.26 -17.40 -9.81
CA ASN A 57 -4.51 -18.54 -10.35
C ASN A 57 -3.25 -18.11 -11.13
N ARG A 58 -3.32 -17.04 -11.91
CA ARG A 58 -2.17 -16.49 -12.64
C ARG A 58 -1.16 -15.85 -11.70
N ILE A 59 -1.65 -15.11 -10.70
CA ILE A 59 -0.80 -14.56 -9.63
C ILE A 59 -0.09 -15.70 -8.90
N ALA A 60 -0.82 -16.75 -8.52
CA ALA A 60 -0.26 -17.90 -7.82
C ALA A 60 0.74 -18.69 -8.67
N ALA A 61 0.54 -18.79 -9.98
CA ALA A 61 1.47 -19.44 -10.90
C ALA A 61 2.76 -18.62 -11.10
N ASN A 62 2.72 -17.29 -10.96
CA ASN A 62 3.89 -16.41 -11.08
C ASN A 62 4.77 -16.45 -9.82
N LYS A 63 5.50 -17.56 -9.60
CA LYS A 63 6.33 -17.78 -8.41
C LYS A 63 7.48 -16.78 -8.25
N THR A 64 7.87 -16.09 -9.31
CA THR A 64 8.96 -15.10 -9.30
C THR A 64 8.56 -13.76 -8.70
N ALA A 65 7.26 -13.50 -8.54
CA ALA A 65 6.71 -12.24 -8.05
C ALA A 65 5.78 -12.49 -6.85
N PRO A 66 6.32 -12.83 -5.66
CA PRO A 66 5.52 -12.93 -4.45
C PRO A 66 4.80 -11.61 -4.16
N LEU A 67 3.64 -11.67 -3.48
CA LEU A 67 2.82 -10.49 -3.18
C LEU A 67 2.68 -10.23 -1.67
N LEU A 68 3.09 -9.04 -1.23
CA LEU A 68 2.73 -8.48 0.07
C LEU A 68 1.44 -7.66 -0.05
N LEU A 69 0.46 -7.97 0.78
CA LEU A 69 -0.77 -7.20 0.95
C LEU A 69 -0.74 -6.53 2.32
N ILE A 70 -0.95 -5.23 2.37
CA ILE A 70 -1.10 -4.45 3.62
C ILE A 70 -2.46 -3.75 3.59
N HIS A 71 -3.21 -3.82 4.68
CA HIS A 71 -4.53 -3.19 4.75
C HIS A 71 -4.85 -2.68 6.15
N GLY A 72 -5.47 -1.50 6.25
CA GLY A 72 -6.09 -1.05 7.49
C GLY A 72 -7.30 -1.90 7.84
N GLN A 73 -7.35 -2.44 9.06
CA GLN A 73 -8.44 -3.30 9.49
C GLN A 73 -9.79 -2.56 9.59
N ASN A 74 -9.75 -1.24 9.77
CA ASN A 74 -10.91 -0.36 9.86
C ASN A 74 -11.08 0.48 8.58
N ASP A 75 -10.65 -0.02 7.42
CA ASP A 75 -10.87 0.67 6.14
C ASP A 75 -12.38 0.79 5.85
N ALA A 76 -12.90 2.02 6.01
CA ALA A 76 -14.29 2.38 5.76
C ALA A 76 -14.55 2.82 4.30
N ASN A 77 -13.53 2.80 3.43
CA ASN A 77 -13.72 3.13 2.02
C ASN A 77 -14.57 2.06 1.32
N SER A 78 -15.66 2.50 0.69
CA SER A 78 -16.64 1.62 0.05
C SER A 78 -16.05 0.74 -1.05
N GLY A 79 -14.96 1.18 -1.67
CA GLY A 79 -14.28 0.47 -2.75
C GLY A 79 -13.28 -0.59 -2.30
N THR A 80 -12.82 -0.54 -1.04
CA THR A 80 -11.62 -1.27 -0.61
C THR A 80 -11.80 -1.91 0.76
N ALA A 81 -13.01 -2.33 1.13
CA ALA A 81 -13.23 -2.99 2.42
C ALA A 81 -12.18 -4.09 2.71
N PRO A 82 -11.74 -4.28 3.97
CA PRO A 82 -10.62 -5.16 4.33
C PRO A 82 -10.73 -6.59 3.76
N LEU A 83 -11.96 -7.10 3.64
CA LEU A 83 -12.32 -8.36 3.00
C LEU A 83 -11.66 -8.56 1.62
N GLN A 84 -11.44 -7.47 0.86
CA GLN A 84 -10.76 -7.50 -0.43
C GLN A 84 -9.39 -8.17 -0.34
N SER A 85 -8.59 -7.79 0.67
CA SER A 85 -7.25 -8.35 0.85
C SER A 85 -7.28 -9.74 1.46
N GLU A 86 -8.18 -9.98 2.41
CA GLU A 86 -8.36 -11.30 3.03
C GLU A 86 -8.72 -12.36 1.98
N ARG A 87 -9.67 -12.06 1.09
CA ARG A 87 -10.11 -13.00 0.05
C ARG A 87 -9.05 -13.21 -1.02
N LEU A 88 -8.38 -12.16 -1.50
CA LEU A 88 -7.30 -12.33 -2.46
C LEU A 88 -6.13 -13.14 -1.86
N PHE A 89 -5.73 -12.84 -0.63
CA PHE A 89 -4.70 -13.60 0.09
C PHE A 89 -5.09 -15.07 0.19
N GLY A 90 -6.31 -15.37 0.66
CA GLY A 90 -6.81 -16.74 0.78
C GLY A 90 -6.80 -17.48 -0.55
N ALA A 91 -7.23 -16.83 -1.64
CA ALA A 91 -7.20 -17.42 -2.98
C ALA A 91 -5.78 -17.73 -3.46
N ILE A 92 -4.85 -16.78 -3.33
CA ILE A 92 -3.44 -16.99 -3.73
C ILE A 92 -2.83 -18.14 -2.91
N LYS A 93 -3.04 -18.16 -1.60
CA LYS A 93 -2.51 -19.21 -0.71
C LYS A 93 -3.12 -20.57 -1.00
N GLY A 94 -4.44 -20.66 -1.21
CA GLY A 94 -5.13 -21.89 -1.55
C GLY A 94 -4.67 -22.49 -2.89
N LEU A 95 -4.26 -21.65 -3.83
CA LEU A 95 -3.69 -22.04 -5.12
C LEU A 95 -2.16 -22.30 -5.06
N GLY A 96 -1.57 -22.33 -3.86
CA GLY A 96 -0.15 -22.61 -3.64
C GLY A 96 0.78 -21.45 -4.00
N GLY A 97 0.26 -20.24 -4.18
CA GLY A 97 1.05 -19.02 -4.44
C GLY A 97 1.81 -18.51 -3.21
N VAL A 98 2.77 -17.62 -3.46
CA VAL A 98 3.55 -16.96 -2.40
C VAL A 98 2.97 -15.57 -2.14
N ALA A 99 2.35 -15.41 -0.99
CA ALA A 99 1.81 -14.14 -0.54
C ALA A 99 1.91 -13.98 0.98
N ARG A 100 1.93 -12.73 1.44
CA ARG A 100 1.84 -12.32 2.85
C ARG A 100 0.73 -11.29 2.99
N LEU A 101 -0.03 -11.36 4.09
CA LEU A 101 -1.04 -10.39 4.46
C LEU A 101 -0.66 -9.75 5.80
N CYS A 102 -0.64 -8.42 5.84
CA CYS A 102 -0.49 -7.60 7.04
C CYS A 102 -1.76 -6.77 7.22
N MET A 103 -2.47 -7.00 8.33
CA MET A 103 -3.62 -6.20 8.71
C MET A 103 -3.16 -5.25 9.82
N LEU A 104 -3.34 -3.94 9.61
CA LEU A 104 -2.99 -2.90 10.58
C LEU A 104 -4.21 -2.62 11.46
N PRO A 105 -4.20 -3.02 12.74
CA PRO A 105 -5.32 -2.76 13.64
C PRO A 105 -5.52 -1.25 13.80
N LYS A 106 -6.78 -0.82 13.95
CA LYS A 106 -7.17 0.58 14.16
C LYS A 106 -6.89 1.55 12.99
N GLU A 107 -6.25 1.09 11.92
CA GLU A 107 -6.01 1.91 10.73
C GLU A 107 -7.12 1.79 9.68
N GLY A 108 -7.35 2.88 8.96
CA GLY A 108 -8.34 2.96 7.88
C GLY A 108 -7.74 2.82 6.48
N HIS A 109 -8.39 3.40 5.47
CA HIS A 109 -7.90 3.39 4.08
C HIS A 109 -6.49 3.97 3.96
N HIS A 110 -6.30 5.13 4.58
CA HIS A 110 -5.04 5.80 4.76
C HIS A 110 -4.55 5.52 6.18
N TYR A 111 -3.28 5.17 6.30
CA TYR A 111 -2.65 4.94 7.60
C TYR A 111 -2.29 6.31 8.20
N LYS A 112 -2.75 6.58 9.42
CA LYS A 112 -2.64 7.91 10.04
C LYS A 112 -1.80 7.93 11.29
N THR A 113 -1.80 6.86 12.07
CA THR A 113 -0.99 6.79 13.30
C THR A 113 0.47 6.61 12.92
N ILE A 114 1.37 7.14 13.75
CA ILE A 114 2.80 6.97 13.56
C ILE A 114 3.13 5.48 13.57
N GLU A 115 2.53 4.72 14.49
CA GLU A 115 2.69 3.29 14.62
C GLU A 115 2.24 2.55 13.36
N GLY A 116 1.06 2.88 12.82
CA GLY A 116 0.54 2.27 11.61
C GLY A 116 1.41 2.55 10.38
N VAL A 117 1.88 3.79 10.23
CA VAL A 117 2.79 4.18 9.14
C VAL A 117 4.15 3.49 9.28
N MET A 118 4.72 3.48 10.49
CA MET A 118 6.02 2.86 10.76
C MET A 118 5.97 1.34 10.59
N HIS A 119 4.91 0.69 11.06
CA HIS A 119 4.71 -0.76 10.87
C HIS A 119 4.52 -1.09 9.38
N ALA A 120 3.69 -0.35 8.65
CA ALA A 120 3.55 -0.54 7.20
C ALA A 120 4.89 -0.39 6.48
N THR A 121 5.68 0.62 6.84
CA THR A 121 6.99 0.89 6.25
C THR A 121 7.98 -0.24 6.57
N TRP A 122 8.01 -0.71 7.81
CA TRP A 122 8.83 -1.84 8.22
C TRP A 122 8.47 -3.13 7.47
N GLU A 123 7.17 -3.43 7.31
CA GLU A 123 6.72 -4.59 6.52
C GLU A 123 7.19 -4.50 5.06
N MET A 124 7.15 -3.31 4.47
CA MET A 124 7.61 -3.10 3.09
C MET A 124 9.13 -3.25 2.96
N ASP A 125 9.90 -2.65 3.88
CA ASP A 125 11.36 -2.71 3.88
C ASP A 125 11.87 -4.14 4.08
N GLU A 126 11.32 -4.84 5.07
CA GLU A 126 11.67 -6.22 5.35
C GLU A 126 11.34 -7.10 4.13
N TYR A 127 10.14 -6.93 3.57
CA TYR A 127 9.69 -7.71 2.44
C TYR A 127 10.58 -7.53 1.21
N VAL A 128 10.95 -6.29 0.87
CA VAL A 128 11.89 -6.01 -0.23
C VAL A 128 13.25 -6.62 0.05
N SER A 129 13.71 -6.57 1.30
CA SER A 129 14.99 -7.15 1.70
C SER A 129 15.03 -8.67 1.50
N LYS A 130 13.94 -9.38 1.82
CA LYS A 130 13.85 -10.84 1.63
C LYS A 130 13.81 -11.30 0.17
N VAL A 131 13.24 -10.49 -0.72
CA VAL A 131 13.00 -10.87 -2.13
C VAL A 131 14.09 -10.38 -3.10
N SER A 132 14.94 -9.45 -2.66
CA SER A 132 16.04 -8.90 -3.47
C SER A 132 17.23 -9.86 -3.54
N VAL A 133 17.94 -9.89 -4.68
CA VAL A 133 19.20 -10.64 -4.86
C VAL A 133 20.35 -9.68 -4.68
N GLY A 134 20.93 -9.65 -3.49
CA GLY A 134 22.00 -8.73 -3.07
C GLY A 134 22.18 -8.78 -1.55
N PRO A 135 23.21 -8.12 -0.98
CA PRO A 135 23.31 -8.00 0.46
C PRO A 135 22.02 -7.39 1.02
N PRO A 136 21.50 -7.91 2.15
CA PRO A 136 20.23 -7.47 2.72
C PRO A 136 20.20 -5.94 2.87
N LEU A 137 19.10 -5.31 2.45
CA LEU A 137 18.86 -3.87 2.62
C LEU A 137 18.69 -3.48 4.11
N HIS A 138 18.65 -4.45 5.02
CA HIS A 138 18.33 -4.34 6.45
C HIS A 138 19.20 -3.39 7.32
N SER A 139 20.09 -2.53 6.81
CA SER A 139 21.03 -1.82 7.69
C SER A 139 21.44 -0.39 7.31
N ARG A 140 20.59 0.43 6.66
CA ARG A 140 20.99 1.83 6.38
C ARG A 140 19.99 2.97 6.54
N TRP A 141 18.68 2.77 6.65
CA TRP A 141 17.78 3.91 6.88
C TRP A 141 17.25 3.98 8.31
N LEU A 142 16.53 2.95 8.79
CA LEU A 142 16.03 2.91 10.16
C LEU A 142 17.17 2.90 11.19
N GLU A 143 18.19 2.05 11.02
CA GLU A 143 19.36 2.08 11.92
C GLU A 143 20.15 3.39 11.85
N ARG A 144 20.30 4.00 10.66
CA ARG A 144 21.13 5.19 10.47
C ARG A 144 20.45 6.49 10.88
N TYR A 145 19.12 6.58 10.74
CA TYR A 145 18.36 7.82 10.87
C TYR A 145 17.23 7.76 11.91
N VAL A 146 16.91 6.61 12.48
CA VAL A 146 15.77 6.47 13.41
C VAL A 146 16.16 5.79 14.73
N LEU A 147 16.74 4.59 14.70
CA LEU A 147 17.07 3.83 15.90
C LEU A 147 18.33 4.33 16.61
N ASN A 148 19.31 4.87 15.87
CA ASN A 148 20.50 5.52 16.42
C ASN A 148 20.47 7.05 16.24
N ALA A 149 19.33 7.62 15.85
CA ALA A 149 19.21 9.08 15.86
C ALA A 149 19.23 9.57 17.30
N GLU A 150 20.04 10.59 17.58
CA GLU A 150 19.99 11.22 18.88
C GLU A 150 18.58 11.79 19.12
N PRO A 151 18.02 11.66 20.33
CA PRO A 151 16.73 12.23 20.64
C PRO A 151 16.75 13.72 20.33
N LEU A 152 15.72 14.22 19.64
CA LEU A 152 15.51 15.66 19.54
C LEU A 152 15.26 16.17 20.95
N LEU A 153 16.28 16.83 21.52
CA LEU A 153 16.10 17.61 22.73
C LEU A 153 15.12 18.74 22.42
N PRO A 154 14.16 19.05 23.31
CA PRO A 154 13.26 20.17 23.09
C PRO A 154 14.10 21.41 22.81
N GLU A 155 13.82 22.08 21.68
CA GLU A 155 14.53 23.30 21.30
C GLU A 155 14.43 24.30 22.46
N GLU A 156 15.57 24.76 22.97
CA GLU A 156 15.58 25.95 23.81
C GLU A 156 14.91 27.07 23.00
N GLU A 157 13.88 27.70 23.58
CA GLU A 157 13.12 28.75 22.92
C GLU A 157 14.08 29.78 22.32
N SER A 158 14.10 29.84 20.99
CA SER A 158 14.87 30.85 20.27
C SER A 158 14.32 32.23 20.66
N PRO A 159 15.17 33.22 20.99
CA PRO A 159 14.68 34.53 21.38
C PRO A 159 13.86 35.14 20.25
N VAL A 160 12.65 35.58 20.59
CA VAL A 160 11.69 36.20 19.68
C VAL A 160 12.36 37.37 18.97
N THR A 161 12.67 37.22 17.68
CA THR A 161 13.08 38.35 16.85
C THR A 161 11.87 39.20 16.55
N GLU A 162 11.86 40.45 17.02
CA GLU A 162 10.80 41.43 16.72
C GLU A 162 10.60 41.56 15.21
N ALA A 163 9.33 41.52 14.79
CA ALA A 163 8.93 41.66 13.40
C ALA A 163 9.23 43.08 12.88
N PRO A 164 9.76 43.25 11.66
CA PRO A 164 9.99 44.57 11.10
C PRO A 164 8.66 45.29 10.79
N GLU A 165 8.61 46.58 11.10
CA GLU A 165 7.45 47.46 10.90
C GLU A 165 6.99 47.50 9.43
N ALA A 166 5.67 47.44 9.25
CA ALA A 166 5.03 47.47 7.94
C ALA A 166 5.20 48.85 7.27
N VAL A 167 5.82 48.86 6.09
CA VAL A 167 5.88 50.04 5.23
C VAL A 167 4.53 50.24 4.55
N GLU A 168 3.85 51.33 4.89
CA GLU A 168 2.57 51.76 4.32
C GLU A 168 2.77 52.23 2.87
N GLN A 169 2.31 51.45 1.88
CA GLN A 169 2.26 51.88 0.48
C GLN A 169 1.02 52.73 0.24
N SER A 170 1.18 54.05 0.31
CA SER A 170 0.21 55.01 -0.23
C SER A 170 0.58 55.41 -1.68
N LYS A 171 -0.41 55.33 -2.57
CA LYS A 171 -0.54 56.00 -3.88
C LYS A 171 0.40 55.56 -5.02
N LEU A 172 -0.13 54.74 -5.93
CA LEU A 172 -0.47 55.07 -7.33
C LEU A 172 -1.19 53.89 -8.00
#